data_AF-A0A8I2FZS3-F1
#
_entry.id   AF-A0A8I2FZS3-F1
#
_cell.length_a   1.000
_cell.length_b   1.000
_cell.length_c   1.000
_cell.angle_alpha   90.00
_cell.angle_beta   90.00
_cell.angle_gamma   90.00
#
_symmetry.space_group_name_H-M   'P 1'
#
loop_
_entity.id
_entity.type
_entity.pdbx_description
1 polymer ?
#
loop_
_entity_poly.entity_id
_entity_poly.type
_entity_poly.pdbx_seq_one_letter_code
_entity_poly.pdbx_strand_id
1 'polypeptide(L)'
;MCVLWLIILNLTAASITAVEPETQPDKNTILIDRIAAVVNDEIITLTDIDKAVQFCPGFNKKQESEEEFYARVLQDLINYKVVYLEYKNDFELQEEDYAQVQTAVIEKFGSLDKLMIRLNTFDMDWPDFKAYIREKVVYEKVLKKRLQVNITINFKEIETFYNNEYLPQQKRLDLKPLSLIEMFPRIENHLRKVRTQQKLAQWLVEIRSSYKIENKLLKEK
;
A
#
# COMPACT_ATOMS: atom_id res chain seq x y z
N MET A 1 83.15 -12.76 -58.55
CA MET A 1 84.01 -12.67 -57.35
C MET A 1 83.17 -12.21 -56.17
N CYS A 2 83.16 -12.98 -55.07
CA CYS A 2 83.17 -12.52 -53.66
C CYS A 2 82.00 -11.61 -53.15
N VAL A 3 81.33 -11.81 -52.01
CA VAL A 3 81.56 -12.58 -50.76
C VAL A 3 80.19 -12.82 -50.07
N LEU A 4 80.10 -13.92 -49.30
CA LEU A 4 79.10 -14.18 -48.25
C LEU A 4 79.01 -13.09 -47.17
N TRP A 5 77.85 -13.01 -46.46
CA TRP A 5 77.69 -13.09 -45.00
C TRP A 5 76.17 -12.99 -44.66
N LEU A 6 75.52 -14.05 -44.16
CA LEU A 6 75.23 -14.38 -42.75
C LEU A 6 74.30 -13.37 -42.04
N ILE A 7 73.11 -13.81 -41.56
CA ILE A 7 72.56 -13.62 -40.19
C ILE A 7 71.01 -13.78 -40.10
N ILE A 8 70.64 -14.80 -39.31
CA ILE A 8 69.50 -14.96 -38.35
C ILE A 8 68.07 -15.24 -38.86
N LEU A 9 67.67 -16.48 -38.59
CA LEU A 9 66.31 -17.00 -38.43
C LEU A 9 65.66 -16.37 -37.18
N ASN A 10 64.52 -15.69 -37.31
CA ASN A 10 63.66 -15.38 -36.15
C ASN A 10 62.47 -16.34 -36.15
N LEU A 11 62.46 -17.26 -35.19
CA LEU A 11 61.29 -18.05 -34.79
C LEU A 11 60.28 -17.08 -34.15
N THR A 12 59.10 -16.92 -34.75
CA THR A 12 57.94 -16.35 -34.05
C THR A 12 57.11 -17.50 -33.50
N ALA A 13 57.04 -17.59 -32.18
CA ALA A 13 56.16 -18.50 -31.48
C ALA A 13 54.71 -18.05 -31.68
N ALA A 14 53.89 -18.89 -32.30
CA ALA A 14 52.45 -18.71 -32.32
C ALA A 14 51.88 -19.08 -30.94
N SER A 15 51.46 -18.09 -30.17
CA SER A 15 50.68 -18.31 -28.95
C SER A 15 49.28 -18.79 -29.33
N ILE A 16 48.98 -20.05 -29.01
CA ILE A 16 47.62 -20.59 -29.02
C ILE A 16 46.93 -20.03 -27.77
N THR A 17 46.10 -19.00 -27.92
CA THR A 17 45.19 -18.56 -26.86
C THR A 17 44.06 -19.57 -26.76
N ALA A 18 43.98 -20.26 -25.62
CA ALA A 18 42.86 -21.11 -25.25
C ALA A 18 41.59 -20.25 -25.17
N VAL A 19 40.59 -20.60 -25.97
CA VAL A 19 39.25 -20.02 -25.88
C VAL A 19 38.55 -20.71 -24.72
N GLU A 20 38.37 -19.97 -23.63
CA GLU A 20 37.54 -20.37 -22.49
C GLU A 20 36.07 -20.50 -22.96
N PRO A 21 35.34 -21.57 -22.59
CA PRO A 21 33.96 -21.73 -23.02
C PRO A 21 33.08 -20.72 -22.28
N GLU A 22 32.45 -19.82 -23.03
CA GLU A 22 31.40 -18.93 -22.52
C GLU A 22 30.25 -19.78 -21.95
N THR A 23 30.09 -19.74 -20.63
CA THR A 23 28.94 -20.28 -19.92
C THR A 23 27.70 -19.48 -20.32
N GLN A 24 26.85 -20.07 -21.17
CA GLN A 24 25.55 -19.52 -21.47
C GLN A 24 24.70 -19.45 -20.19
N PRO A 25 24.03 -18.33 -19.90
CA PRO A 25 23.17 -18.23 -18.73
C PRO A 25 22.00 -19.20 -18.86
N ASP A 26 21.83 -20.05 -17.85
CA ASP A 26 20.74 -21.02 -17.74
C ASP A 26 19.39 -20.31 -17.85
N LYS A 27 18.71 -20.54 -18.97
CA LYS A 27 17.51 -19.83 -19.40
C LYS A 27 16.26 -20.46 -18.79
N ASN A 28 16.20 -20.53 -17.46
CA ASN A 28 14.98 -20.87 -16.74
C ASN A 28 14.93 -20.27 -15.33
N THR A 29 15.10 -18.94 -15.24
CA THR A 29 14.86 -18.19 -14.01
C THR A 29 13.37 -18.22 -13.68
N ILE A 30 12.96 -19.04 -12.72
CA ILE A 30 11.59 -19.05 -12.18
C ILE A 30 11.48 -17.92 -11.15
N LEU A 31 10.63 -16.94 -11.42
CA LEU A 31 10.31 -15.89 -10.46
C LEU A 31 9.35 -16.44 -9.41
N ILE A 32 9.80 -16.53 -8.15
CA ILE A 32 8.98 -16.99 -7.02
C ILE A 32 8.52 -15.75 -6.24
N ASP A 33 7.23 -15.47 -6.29
CA ASP A 33 6.62 -14.42 -5.47
C ASP A 33 6.46 -14.90 -4.01
N ARG A 34 6.79 -14.03 -3.06
CA ARG A 34 6.78 -14.36 -1.63
C ARG A 34 5.39 -14.12 -1.05
N ILE A 35 4.94 -15.04 -0.19
CA ILE A 35 3.71 -14.86 0.58
C ILE A 35 3.98 -13.88 1.72
N ALA A 36 3.29 -12.75 1.73
CA ALA A 36 3.36 -11.75 2.79
C ALA A 36 2.37 -12.03 3.93
N ALA A 37 1.16 -12.51 3.59
CA ALA A 37 0.19 -12.99 4.56
C ALA A 37 -0.74 -14.05 3.98
N VAL A 38 -1.39 -14.80 4.86
CA VAL A 38 -2.49 -15.71 4.54
C VAL A 38 -3.70 -15.32 5.38
N VAL A 39 -4.87 -15.19 4.76
CA VAL A 39 -6.16 -14.91 5.40
C VAL A 39 -7.10 -16.08 5.08
N ASN A 40 -7.34 -16.95 6.06
CA ASN A 40 -7.88 -18.30 5.86
C ASN A 40 -7.03 -19.10 4.85
N ASP A 41 -7.53 -19.24 3.62
CA ASP A 41 -6.85 -19.94 2.52
C ASP A 41 -6.45 -18.97 1.37
N GLU A 42 -6.73 -17.68 1.53
CA GLU A 42 -6.41 -16.63 0.56
C GLU A 42 -5.05 -16.00 0.86
N ILE A 43 -4.21 -15.85 -0.17
CA ILE A 43 -2.86 -15.29 -0.03
C ILE A 43 -2.84 -13.79 -0.33
N ILE A 44 -1.90 -13.09 0.30
CA ILE A 44 -1.44 -11.75 -0.08
C ILE A 44 0.05 -11.88 -0.34
N THR A 45 0.51 -11.52 -1.52
CA THR A 45 1.93 -11.62 -1.90
C THR A 45 2.69 -10.32 -1.69
N LEU A 46 4.01 -10.37 -1.85
CA LEU A 46 4.85 -9.17 -1.83
C LEU A 46 4.53 -8.27 -3.03
N THR A 47 4.28 -8.86 -4.20
CA THR A 47 3.84 -8.11 -5.39
C THR A 47 2.51 -7.38 -5.14
N ASP A 48 1.59 -7.96 -4.37
CA ASP A 48 0.34 -7.28 -4.02
C ASP A 48 0.57 -6.01 -3.18
N ILE A 49 1.56 -6.05 -2.27
CA ILE A 49 2.00 -4.89 -1.49
C ILE A 49 2.60 -3.84 -2.43
N ASP A 50 3.50 -4.24 -3.33
CA ASP A 50 4.12 -3.32 -4.29
C ASP A 50 3.08 -2.63 -5.17
N LYS A 51 2.12 -3.40 -5.71
CA LYS A 51 0.97 -2.86 -6.43
C LYS A 51 0.17 -1.88 -5.56
N ALA A 52 -0.04 -2.17 -4.28
CA ALA A 52 -0.82 -1.32 -3.39
C ALA A 52 -0.11 0.02 -3.13
N VAL A 53 1.20 0.00 -2.93
CA VAL A 53 2.03 1.21 -2.80
C VAL A 53 1.88 2.10 -4.04
N GLN A 54 1.85 1.49 -5.24
CA GLN A 54 1.72 2.22 -6.50
C GLN A 54 0.31 2.74 -6.75
N PHE A 55 -0.72 1.91 -6.56
CA PHE A 55 -2.06 2.21 -7.05
C PHE A 55 -3.01 2.73 -5.98
N CYS A 56 -2.84 2.36 -4.71
CA CYS A 56 -3.72 2.88 -3.67
C CYS A 56 -3.24 4.27 -3.19
N PRO A 57 -4.11 5.29 -3.20
CA PRO A 57 -3.80 6.60 -2.65
C PRO A 57 -3.86 6.59 -1.11
N GLY A 58 -3.16 7.53 -0.46
CA GLY A 58 -3.22 7.71 1.00
C GLY A 58 -2.07 7.10 1.81
N PHE A 59 -1.06 6.56 1.13
CA PHE A 59 0.06 5.88 1.77
C PHE A 59 1.19 6.78 2.30
N ASN A 60 1.11 8.11 2.19
CA ASN A 60 2.19 8.99 2.66
C ASN A 60 1.98 9.48 4.10
N LYS A 61 2.71 8.89 5.07
CA LYS A 61 3.01 9.54 6.35
C LYS A 61 4.47 9.99 6.36
N LYS A 62 4.77 11.17 6.92
CA LYS A 62 6.15 11.61 7.11
C LYS A 62 6.76 10.81 8.27
N GLN A 63 7.98 10.28 8.04
CA GLN A 63 8.83 9.59 9.02
C GLN A 63 8.33 8.21 9.48
N GLU A 64 8.26 7.25 8.56
CA GLU A 64 8.25 5.81 8.89
C GLU A 64 9.42 5.13 8.15
N SER A 65 9.97 4.06 8.70
CA SER A 65 10.92 3.19 8.00
C SER A 65 10.21 2.42 6.89
N GLU A 66 10.98 1.90 5.91
CA GLU A 66 10.42 1.09 4.83
C GLU A 66 9.71 -0.17 5.37
N GLU A 67 10.28 -0.82 6.38
CA GLU A 67 9.66 -2.00 7.02
C GLU A 67 8.30 -1.66 7.64
N GLU A 68 8.21 -0.55 8.38
CA GLU A 68 6.95 -0.07 8.98
C GLU A 68 5.92 0.31 7.91
N PHE A 69 6.38 0.93 6.82
CA PHE A 69 5.54 1.29 5.69
C PHE A 69 4.90 0.06 5.05
N TYR A 70 5.71 -0.95 4.68
CA TYR A 70 5.22 -2.18 4.06
C TYR A 70 4.33 -2.98 5.01
N ALA A 71 4.68 -3.05 6.30
CA ALA A 71 3.84 -3.71 7.31
C ALA A 71 2.47 -3.03 7.42
N ARG A 72 2.41 -1.70 7.33
CA ARG A 72 1.15 -0.94 7.35
C ARG A 72 0.34 -1.16 6.09
N VAL A 73 0.96 -1.13 4.90
CA VAL A 73 0.28 -1.44 3.63
C VAL A 73 -0.31 -2.85 3.66
N LEU A 74 0.44 -3.83 4.17
CA LEU A 74 -0.05 -5.19 4.35
C LEU A 74 -1.25 -5.25 5.31
N GLN A 75 -1.26 -4.48 6.40
CA GLN A 75 -2.43 -4.41 7.28
C GLN A 75 -3.67 -3.88 6.54
N ASP A 76 -3.52 -2.87 5.68
CA ASP A 76 -4.63 -2.35 4.88
C ASP A 76 -5.13 -3.39 3.88
N LEU A 77 -4.24 -4.13 3.21
CA LEU A 77 -4.62 -5.24 2.33
C LEU A 77 -5.34 -6.37 3.07
N ILE A 78 -4.88 -6.73 4.27
CA ILE A 78 -5.57 -7.70 5.12
C ILE A 78 -6.98 -7.20 5.47
N ASN A 79 -7.13 -5.92 5.81
CA ASN A 79 -8.44 -5.33 6.11
C ASN A 79 -9.36 -5.40 4.88
N TYR A 80 -8.86 -5.06 3.69
CA TYR A 80 -9.63 -5.16 2.44
C TYR A 80 -10.07 -6.59 2.16
N LYS A 81 -9.15 -7.55 2.29
CA LYS A 81 -9.43 -8.97 2.05
C LYS A 81 -10.44 -9.53 3.04
N VAL A 82 -10.29 -9.24 4.33
CA VAL A 82 -11.22 -9.70 5.38
C VAL A 82 -12.62 -9.13 5.15
N VAL A 83 -12.74 -7.83 4.86
CA VAL A 83 -14.03 -7.21 4.56
C VAL A 83 -14.61 -7.75 3.24
N TYR A 84 -13.78 -7.98 2.24
CA TYR A 84 -14.23 -8.59 0.99
C TYR A 84 -14.79 -9.99 1.21
N LEU A 85 -14.08 -10.86 1.96
CA LEU A 85 -14.55 -12.22 2.23
C LEU A 85 -15.87 -12.24 3.00
N GLU A 86 -16.04 -11.31 3.93
CA GLU A 86 -17.27 -11.18 4.72
C GLU A 86 -18.47 -10.72 3.88
N TYR A 87 -18.26 -9.76 2.96
CA TYR A 87 -19.34 -9.03 2.32
C TYR A 87 -19.45 -9.23 0.80
N LYS A 88 -18.58 -10.02 0.15
CA LYS A 88 -18.59 -10.18 -1.31
C LYS A 88 -19.93 -10.70 -1.87
N ASN A 89 -20.72 -11.40 -1.05
CA ASN A 89 -22.04 -11.90 -1.45
C ASN A 89 -23.19 -10.93 -1.15
N ASP A 90 -22.94 -9.86 -0.40
CA ASP A 90 -23.94 -8.86 -0.02
C ASP A 90 -24.11 -7.76 -1.09
N PHE A 91 -23.21 -7.72 -2.07
CA PHE A 91 -23.14 -6.68 -3.08
C PHE A 91 -22.91 -7.24 -4.47
N GLU A 92 -23.76 -6.84 -5.41
CA GLU A 92 -23.44 -6.90 -6.83
C GLU A 92 -22.75 -5.58 -7.21
N LEU A 93 -21.50 -5.66 -7.68
CA LEU A 93 -20.72 -4.47 -8.02
C LEU A 93 -21.04 -4.02 -9.45
N GLN A 94 -21.40 -2.74 -9.58
CA GLN A 94 -21.64 -2.06 -10.86
C GLN A 94 -20.44 -1.17 -11.22
N GLU A 95 -20.35 -0.68 -12.46
CA GLU A 95 -19.25 0.20 -12.89
C GLU A 95 -19.11 1.45 -12.01
N GLU A 96 -20.24 2.00 -11.57
CA GLU A 96 -20.29 3.20 -10.74
C GLU A 96 -19.65 3.00 -9.37
N ASP A 97 -19.62 1.76 -8.85
CA ASP A 97 -18.96 1.44 -7.59
C ASP A 97 -17.43 1.57 -7.68
N TYR A 98 -16.87 1.33 -8.87
CA TYR A 98 -15.43 1.44 -9.11
C TYR A 98 -14.99 2.89 -9.30
N ALA A 99 -15.89 3.77 -9.73
CA ALA A 99 -15.57 5.12 -10.15
C ALA A 99 -14.81 5.92 -9.07
N GLN A 100 -15.20 5.79 -7.80
CA GLN A 100 -14.53 6.50 -6.70
C GLN A 100 -13.07 6.06 -6.54
N VAL A 101 -12.82 4.75 -6.55
CA VAL A 101 -11.47 4.20 -6.37
C VAL A 101 -10.62 4.51 -7.60
N GLN A 102 -11.15 4.27 -8.81
CA GLN A 102 -10.47 4.54 -10.07
C GLN A 102 -10.10 6.03 -10.21
N THR A 103 -11.02 6.94 -9.92
CA THR A 103 -10.77 8.38 -9.99
C THR A 103 -9.62 8.78 -9.07
N ALA A 104 -9.61 8.31 -7.83
CA ALA A 104 -8.55 8.62 -6.88
C ALA A 104 -7.17 8.08 -7.32
N VAL A 105 -7.13 6.92 -8.00
CA VAL A 105 -5.89 6.41 -8.60
C VAL A 105 -5.47 7.26 -9.80
N ILE A 106 -6.40 7.58 -10.71
CA ILE A 106 -6.11 8.41 -11.90
C ILE A 106 -5.58 9.79 -11.48
N GLU A 107 -6.18 10.41 -10.48
CA GLU A 107 -5.73 11.69 -9.92
C GLU A 107 -4.31 11.61 -9.34
N LYS A 108 -3.97 10.51 -8.64
CA LYS A 108 -2.60 10.28 -8.12
C LYS A 108 -1.56 10.26 -9.25
N PHE A 109 -1.90 9.69 -10.41
CA PHE A 109 -1.02 9.66 -11.58
C PHE A 109 -1.15 10.88 -12.50
N GLY A 110 -2.18 11.71 -12.29
CA GLY A 110 -2.48 12.93 -13.04
C GLY A 110 -3.17 12.72 -14.39
N SER A 111 -3.28 11.48 -14.90
CA SER A 111 -3.97 11.15 -16.14
C SER A 111 -4.14 9.63 -16.30
N LEU A 112 -5.13 9.19 -17.09
CA LEU A 112 -5.33 7.78 -17.40
C LEU A 112 -4.14 7.17 -18.16
N ASP A 113 -3.54 7.88 -19.12
CA ASP A 113 -2.42 7.37 -19.91
C ASP A 113 -1.21 7.01 -19.04
N LYS A 114 -0.87 7.87 -18.07
CA LYS A 114 0.19 7.61 -17.10
C LYS A 114 -0.10 6.41 -16.20
N LEU A 115 -1.37 6.23 -15.82
CA LEU A 115 -1.79 5.03 -15.08
C LEU A 115 -1.62 3.78 -15.95
N MET A 116 -2.07 3.79 -17.20
CA MET A 116 -1.92 2.65 -18.12
C MET A 116 -0.46 2.26 -18.32
N ILE A 117 0.44 3.23 -18.48
CA ILE A 117 1.89 2.97 -18.56
C ILE A 117 2.38 2.30 -17.28
N ARG A 118 1.90 2.72 -16.10
CA ARG A 118 2.30 2.11 -14.82
C ARG A 118 1.70 0.71 -14.61
N LEU A 119 0.48 0.45 -15.07
CA LEU A 119 -0.13 -0.88 -15.01
C LEU A 119 0.69 -1.90 -15.81
N ASN A 120 1.17 -1.51 -17.00
CA ASN A 120 2.01 -2.35 -17.84
C ASN A 120 3.34 -2.76 -17.18
N THR A 121 3.86 -2.01 -16.20
CA THR A 121 5.07 -2.43 -15.47
C THR A 121 4.84 -3.62 -14.53
N PHE A 122 3.58 -4.01 -14.32
CA PHE A 122 3.16 -5.18 -13.56
C PHE A 122 2.45 -6.22 -14.45
N ASP A 123 2.59 -6.10 -15.78
CA ASP A 123 1.88 -6.93 -16.77
C ASP A 123 0.35 -6.92 -16.57
N MET A 124 -0.22 -5.78 -16.16
CA MET A 124 -1.65 -5.60 -15.95
C MET A 124 -2.25 -4.67 -17.00
N ASP A 125 -3.44 -5.02 -17.49
CA ASP A 125 -4.30 -4.12 -18.27
C ASP A 125 -5.41 -3.49 -17.40
N TRP A 126 -6.39 -2.85 -18.05
CA TRP A 126 -7.51 -2.21 -17.32
C TRP A 126 -8.46 -3.22 -16.64
N PRO A 127 -8.91 -4.30 -17.32
CA PRO A 127 -9.57 -5.43 -16.65
C PRO A 127 -8.82 -5.98 -15.43
N ASP A 128 -7.51 -6.19 -15.53
CA ASP A 128 -6.68 -6.68 -14.43
C ASP A 128 -6.65 -5.69 -13.27
N PHE A 129 -6.49 -4.40 -13.57
CA PHE A 129 -6.56 -3.34 -12.57
C PHE A 129 -7.92 -3.33 -11.85
N LYS A 130 -9.01 -3.47 -12.61
CA LYS A 130 -10.36 -3.51 -12.06
C LYS A 130 -10.57 -4.73 -11.15
N ALA A 131 -10.04 -5.88 -11.53
CA ALA A 131 -10.05 -7.07 -10.68
C ALA A 131 -9.23 -6.87 -9.40
N TYR A 132 -8.04 -6.27 -9.52
CA TYR A 132 -7.15 -5.97 -8.40
C TYR A 132 -7.79 -5.05 -7.37
N ILE A 133 -8.46 -3.96 -7.78
CA ILE A 133 -9.08 -3.01 -6.84
C ILE A 133 -10.43 -3.48 -6.29
N ARG A 134 -10.94 -4.65 -6.69
CA ARG A 134 -12.27 -5.15 -6.28
C ARG A 134 -12.42 -5.22 -4.77
N GLU A 135 -11.42 -5.75 -4.06
CA GLU A 135 -11.47 -5.85 -2.59
C GLU A 135 -11.59 -4.48 -1.93
N LYS A 136 -10.83 -3.49 -2.44
CA LYS A 136 -10.91 -2.10 -1.98
C LYS A 136 -12.28 -1.48 -2.28
N VAL A 137 -12.87 -1.75 -3.44
CA VAL A 137 -14.21 -1.25 -3.80
C VAL A 137 -15.27 -1.78 -2.84
N VAL A 138 -15.26 -3.09 -2.53
CA VAL A 138 -16.16 -3.66 -1.52
C VAL A 138 -15.92 -3.02 -0.16
N TYR A 139 -14.66 -2.83 0.23
CA TYR A 139 -14.31 -2.16 1.48
C TYR A 139 -14.92 -0.75 1.57
N GLU A 140 -14.71 0.12 0.58
CA GLU A 140 -15.25 1.48 0.57
C GLU A 140 -16.79 1.48 0.56
N LYS A 141 -17.42 0.54 -0.16
CA LYS A 141 -18.88 0.40 -0.23
C LYS A 141 -19.48 -0.03 1.11
N VAL A 142 -18.89 -1.03 1.77
CA VAL A 142 -19.26 -1.47 3.12
C VAL A 142 -19.07 -0.33 4.11
N LEU A 143 -17.94 0.37 4.03
CA LEU A 143 -17.62 1.50 4.86
C LEU A 143 -18.70 2.59 4.73
N LYS A 144 -19.06 2.96 3.50
CA LYS A 144 -20.11 3.95 3.24
C LYS A 144 -21.48 3.50 3.75
N LYS A 145 -21.81 2.21 3.68
CA LYS A 145 -23.10 1.67 4.17
C LYS A 145 -23.14 1.60 5.70
N ARG A 146 -22.07 1.12 6.34
CA ARG A 146 -22.01 0.90 7.80
C ARG A 146 -21.61 2.15 8.59
N LEU A 147 -20.76 3.01 8.05
CA LEU A 147 -20.35 4.26 8.68
C LEU A 147 -21.26 5.46 8.40
N GLN A 148 -22.46 5.24 7.82
CA GLN A 148 -23.59 6.19 7.90
C GLN A 148 -24.12 6.31 9.34
N VAL A 149 -23.22 6.38 10.32
CA VAL A 149 -23.53 6.51 11.74
C VAL A 149 -23.79 7.99 12.01
N ASN A 150 -25.02 8.32 12.38
CA ASN A 150 -25.32 9.59 13.05
C ASN A 150 -24.64 9.59 14.43
N ILE A 151 -23.38 10.00 14.45
CA ILE A 151 -22.64 10.19 15.70
C ILE A 151 -23.12 11.49 16.34
N THR A 152 -23.84 11.39 17.45
CA THR A 152 -24.18 12.58 18.24
C THR A 152 -23.03 12.88 19.19
N ILE A 153 -22.52 14.12 19.15
CA ILE A 153 -21.60 14.66 20.14
C ILE A 153 -22.44 15.56 21.04
N ASN A 154 -22.44 15.30 22.35
CA ASN A 154 -23.19 16.13 23.29
C ASN A 154 -22.34 17.32 23.78
N PHE A 155 -23.00 18.35 24.30
CA PHE A 155 -22.32 19.56 24.78
C PHE A 155 -21.30 19.28 25.88
N LYS A 156 -21.61 18.39 26.83
CA LYS A 156 -20.72 18.03 27.95
C LYS A 156 -19.39 17.45 27.46
N GLU A 157 -19.41 16.68 26.38
CA GLU A 157 -18.22 16.12 25.77
C GLU A 157 -17.34 17.20 25.15
N ILE A 158 -17.96 18.18 24.47
CA ILE A 158 -17.27 19.32 23.86
C ILE A 158 -16.62 20.19 24.96
N GLU A 159 -17.35 20.46 26.04
CA GLU A 159 -16.83 21.17 27.20
C GLU A 159 -15.67 20.43 27.87
N THR A 160 -15.80 19.11 28.03
CA THR A 160 -14.75 18.26 28.59
C THR A 160 -13.47 18.33 27.74
N PHE A 161 -13.58 18.17 26.42
CA PHE A 161 -12.45 18.28 25.51
C PHE A 161 -11.82 19.68 25.54
N TYR A 162 -12.64 20.72 25.54
CA TYR A 162 -12.17 22.11 25.59
C TYR A 162 -11.34 22.37 26.85
N ASN A 163 -11.83 21.96 28.01
CA ASN A 163 -11.18 22.21 29.29
C ASN A 163 -9.95 21.32 29.53
N ASN A 164 -9.99 20.05 29.11
CA ASN A 164 -8.98 19.07 29.47
C ASN A 164 -7.88 18.90 28.41
N GLU A 165 -8.16 19.22 27.15
CA GLU A 165 -7.20 19.05 26.05
C GLU A 165 -6.83 20.38 25.41
N TYR A 166 -7.82 21.16 24.97
CA TYR A 166 -7.56 22.39 24.22
C TYR A 166 -6.90 23.48 25.08
N LEU A 167 -7.48 23.85 26.23
CA LEU A 167 -6.92 24.90 27.08
C LEU A 167 -5.49 24.57 27.58
N PRO A 168 -5.19 23.35 28.08
CA PRO A 168 -3.83 22.99 28.47
C PRO A 168 -2.85 23.04 27.31
N GLN A 169 -3.27 22.63 26.10
CA GLN A 169 -2.43 22.70 24.91
C GLN A 169 -2.10 24.14 24.51
N GLN A 170 -3.08 25.06 24.55
CA GLN A 170 -2.85 26.48 24.26
C GLN A 170 -1.89 27.10 25.28
N LYS A 171 -2.07 26.81 26.57
CA LYS A 171 -1.17 27.28 27.64
C LYS A 171 0.27 26.79 27.43
N ARG A 172 0.45 25.52 27.02
CA ARG A 172 1.78 24.96 26.75
C ARG A 172 2.48 25.62 25.56
N LEU A 173 1.70 26.12 24.61
CA LEU A 173 2.21 26.82 23.41
C LEU A 173 2.30 28.34 23.60
N ASP A 174 2.00 28.85 24.79
CA ASP A 174 1.91 30.29 25.11
C ASP A 174 0.98 31.07 24.16
N LEU A 175 -0.13 30.43 23.75
CA LEU A 175 -1.13 31.00 22.87
C LEU A 175 -2.37 31.44 23.65
N LYS A 176 -2.97 32.56 23.22
CA LYS A 176 -4.27 32.99 23.74
C LYS A 176 -5.37 32.06 23.20
N PRO A 177 -6.14 31.37 24.07
CA PRO A 177 -7.20 30.48 23.62
C PRO A 177 -8.40 31.24 23.05
N LEU A 178 -9.04 30.68 22.04
CA LEU A 178 -10.38 31.09 21.58
C LEU A 178 -11.43 30.57 22.57
N SER A 179 -12.59 31.22 22.63
CA SER A 179 -13.69 30.82 23.52
C SER A 179 -14.30 29.48 23.12
N LEU A 180 -15.03 28.85 24.06
CA LEU A 180 -15.75 27.61 23.80
C LEU A 180 -16.75 27.75 22.65
N ILE A 181 -17.45 28.89 22.54
CA ILE A 181 -18.43 29.13 21.47
C ILE A 181 -17.75 29.16 20.09
N GLU A 182 -16.59 29.82 19.99
CA GLU A 182 -15.82 29.90 18.74
C GLU A 182 -15.24 28.53 18.34
N MET A 183 -14.83 27.75 19.34
CA MET A 183 -14.24 26.43 19.11
C MET A 183 -15.26 25.31 18.96
N PHE A 184 -16.51 25.51 19.39
CA PHE A 184 -17.58 24.51 19.39
C PHE A 184 -17.67 23.71 18.07
N PRO A 185 -17.86 24.33 16.89
CA PRO A 185 -18.01 23.57 15.65
C PRO A 185 -16.74 22.80 15.26
N ARG A 186 -15.56 23.31 15.64
CA ARG A 186 -14.27 22.65 15.36
C ARG A 186 -14.07 21.43 16.25
N ILE A 187 -14.37 21.57 17.55
CA ILE A 187 -14.28 20.48 18.52
C ILE A 187 -15.32 19.41 18.20
N GLU A 188 -16.57 19.79 17.92
CA GLU A 188 -17.62 18.84 17.55
C GLU A 188 -17.22 18.01 16.33
N ASN A 189 -16.74 18.66 15.26
CA ASN A 189 -16.28 17.97 14.06
C ASN A 189 -15.07 17.07 14.34
N HIS A 190 -14.14 17.52 15.18
CA HIS A 190 -12.99 16.71 15.58
C HIS A 190 -13.42 15.45 16.34
N LEU A 191 -14.24 15.59 17.39
CA LEU A 191 -14.75 14.49 18.19
C LEU A 191 -15.57 13.50 17.35
N ARG A 192 -16.38 14.02 16.42
CA ARG A 192 -17.12 13.20 15.44
C ARG A 192 -16.16 12.35 14.61
N LYS A 193 -15.10 12.94 14.05
CA LYS A 193 -14.07 12.21 13.28
C LYS A 193 -13.37 11.15 14.13
N VAL A 194 -12.94 11.50 15.35
CA VAL A 194 -12.28 10.58 16.28
C VAL A 194 -13.18 9.39 16.58
N ARG A 195 -14.46 9.63 16.91
CA ARG A 195 -15.40 8.56 17.22
C ARG A 195 -15.73 7.68 15.99
N THR A 196 -15.80 8.27 14.79
CA THR A 196 -15.92 7.48 13.55
C THR A 196 -14.73 6.54 13.38
N GLN A 197 -13.51 7.05 13.57
CA GLN A 197 -12.28 6.25 13.46
C GLN A 197 -12.21 5.14 14.52
N GLN A 198 -12.61 5.42 15.76
CA GLN A 198 -12.67 4.42 16.82
C GLN A 198 -13.67 3.30 16.50
N LYS A 199 -14.88 3.65 16.04
CA LYS A 199 -15.89 2.65 15.64
C LYS A 199 -15.41 1.80 14.47
N LEU A 200 -14.77 2.42 13.47
CA LEU A 200 -14.17 1.72 12.34
C LEU A 200 -13.09 0.73 12.82
N ALA A 201 -12.17 1.19 13.66
CA ALA A 201 -11.09 0.36 14.18
C ALA A 201 -11.63 -0.83 15.00
N GLN A 202 -12.60 -0.58 15.87
CA GLN A 202 -13.24 -1.63 16.66
C GLN A 202 -13.92 -2.67 15.76
N TRP A 203 -14.71 -2.21 14.79
CA TRP A 203 -15.38 -3.09 13.83
C TRP A 203 -14.40 -3.95 13.03
N LEU A 204 -13.27 -3.38 12.57
CA LEU A 204 -12.24 -4.16 11.88
C LEU A 204 -11.59 -5.21 12.78
N VAL A 205 -11.37 -4.90 14.06
CA VAL A 205 -10.89 -5.88 15.05
C VAL A 205 -11.90 -7.01 15.22
N GLU A 206 -13.18 -6.68 15.34
CA GLU A 206 -14.26 -7.67 15.48
C GLU A 206 -14.32 -8.61 14.26
N ILE A 207 -14.35 -8.08 13.03
CA ILE A 207 -14.37 -8.94 11.84
C ILE A 207 -13.10 -9.80 11.79
N ARG A 208 -11.92 -9.21 11.95
CA ARG A 208 -10.64 -9.95 11.86
C ARG A 208 -10.56 -11.09 12.87
N SER A 209 -11.19 -10.97 14.03
CA SER A 209 -11.20 -12.04 15.04
C SER A 209 -11.88 -13.32 14.56
N SER A 210 -12.71 -13.23 13.52
CA SER A 210 -13.40 -14.37 12.89
C SER A 210 -12.58 -15.05 11.78
N TYR A 211 -11.38 -14.53 11.46
CA TYR A 211 -10.54 -15.01 10.36
C TYR A 211 -9.19 -15.49 10.88
N LYS A 212 -8.68 -16.58 10.30
CA LYS A 212 -7.33 -17.09 10.57
C LYS A 212 -6.33 -16.26 9.77
N ILE A 213 -5.58 -15.38 10.43
CA ILE A 213 -4.60 -14.50 9.76
C ILE A 213 -3.18 -14.91 10.14
N GLU A 214 -2.37 -15.30 9.16
CA GLU A 214 -0.95 -15.57 9.32
C GLU A 214 -0.11 -14.51 8.62
N ASN A 215 0.48 -13.59 9.38
CA ASN A 215 1.47 -12.64 8.85
C ASN A 215 2.83 -13.34 8.70
N LYS A 216 3.37 -13.36 7.48
CA LYS A 216 4.65 -13.97 7.13
C LYS A 216 5.75 -12.91 6.93
N LEU A 217 5.39 -11.68 6.59
CA LEU A 217 6.31 -10.56 6.36
C LEU A 217 7.21 -10.24 7.57
N LEU A 218 6.70 -10.41 8.80
CA LEU A 218 7.43 -10.09 10.04
C LEU A 218 8.16 -11.30 10.68
N LYS A 219 8.08 -12.49 10.08
CA LYS A 219 8.62 -13.73 10.68
C LYS A 219 10.06 -14.07 10.25
N GLU A 220 10.69 -13.29 9.38
CA GLU A 220 12.03 -13.56 8.84
C GLU A 220 13.18 -12.91 9.64
N LYS A 221 13.00 -12.64 10.95
CA LYS A 221 14.08 -12.17 11.86
C LYS A 221 14.55 -13.26 12.81
#